data_AF-A0A1I2VJD2-F1
#
_entry.id   AF-A0A1I2VJD2-F1
#
_cell.length_a   1.000
_cell.length_b   1.000
_cell.length_c   1.000
_cell.angle_alpha   90.00
_cell.angle_beta   90.00
_cell.angle_gamma   90.00
#
_symmetry.space_group_name_H-M   'P 1'
#
loop_
_entity.id
_entity.type
_entity.pdbx_description
1 polymer ?
#
loop_
_entity_poly.entity_id
_entity_poly.type
_entity_poly.pdbx_seq_one_letter_code
_entity_poly.pdbx_strand_id
1 'polypeptide(L)'
;MLLKSFPTDVKQATNYILDYLIEQRQDVLIEKYDINAFSIQVQSIERTFIDKLFALCDYSIDGKYTRNSRHLYDLHMIYKMYKNRFNSDKIRPLFKQVAEERSKSDHAYSAVKNFKLLETCRKLINEDYFKADYEGTSNVQLFLPSDSPISYEIVKNSFIKIIESGLVPVVID
;
A
#
# COMPACT_ATOMS: atom_id res chain seq x y z
N MET A 1 -13.21 9.48 -15.13
CA MET A 1 -14.18 8.93 -14.15
C MET A 1 -13.47 8.79 -12.80
N LEU A 2 -14.09 9.16 -11.68
CA LEU A 2 -13.50 8.94 -10.34
C LEU A 2 -13.60 7.45 -9.99
N LEU A 3 -12.46 6.80 -9.78
CA LEU A 3 -12.40 5.39 -9.37
C LEU A 3 -12.95 5.23 -7.95
N LYS A 4 -13.81 4.25 -7.73
CA LYS A 4 -14.37 3.98 -6.40
C LYS A 4 -13.31 3.37 -5.48
N SER A 5 -13.17 3.93 -4.28
CA SER A 5 -12.20 3.55 -3.24
C SER A 5 -12.76 2.58 -2.20
N PHE A 6 -13.43 1.51 -2.65
CA PHE A 6 -14.02 0.48 -1.77
C PHE A 6 -13.10 -0.74 -1.59
N PRO A 7 -13.28 -1.54 -0.51
CA PRO A 7 -14.02 -1.20 0.69
C PRO A 7 -13.29 -0.15 1.54
N THR A 8 -14.04 0.48 2.43
CA THR A 8 -13.56 1.54 3.34
C THR A 8 -13.71 1.11 4.80
N ASP A 9 -12.80 1.56 5.64
CA ASP A 9 -12.86 1.44 7.10
C ASP A 9 -13.15 2.82 7.73
N VAL A 10 -13.77 2.87 8.90
CA VAL A 10 -13.81 4.08 9.73
C VAL A 10 -12.60 4.08 10.67
N LYS A 11 -11.88 5.19 10.73
CA LYS A 11 -10.73 5.39 11.62
C LYS A 11 -10.87 6.67 12.43
N GLN A 12 -10.34 6.68 13.64
CA GLN A 12 -10.16 7.90 14.40
C GLN A 12 -8.91 8.61 13.90
N ALA A 13 -9.07 9.86 13.45
CA ALA A 13 -7.98 10.74 13.11
C ALA A 13 -7.68 11.65 14.31
N THR A 14 -6.39 11.73 14.65
CA THR A 14 -5.84 12.75 15.55
C THR A 14 -4.98 13.72 14.74
N ASN A 15 -4.50 14.79 15.38
CA ASN A 15 -3.52 15.69 14.80
C ASN A 15 -2.39 15.90 15.82
N TYR A 16 -1.23 16.40 15.34
CA TYR A 16 -0.05 16.59 16.19
C TYR A 16 -0.30 17.48 17.41
N ILE A 17 -1.21 18.46 17.31
CA ILE A 17 -1.56 19.33 18.44
C ILE A 17 -2.33 18.53 19.49
N LEU A 18 -3.31 17.71 19.06
CA LEU A 18 -4.04 16.81 19.96
C LEU A 18 -3.09 15.85 20.66
N ASP A 19 -2.23 15.16 19.90
CA ASP A 19 -1.30 14.17 20.44
C ASP A 19 -0.38 14.82 21.50
N TYR A 20 0.15 16.02 21.21
CA TYR A 20 0.95 16.79 22.16
C TYR A 20 0.16 17.19 23.42
N LEU A 21 -1.06 17.70 23.28
CA LEU A 21 -1.87 18.12 24.43
C LEU A 21 -2.25 16.94 25.34
N ILE A 22 -2.50 15.75 24.76
CA ILE A 22 -2.72 14.51 25.51
C ILE A 22 -1.46 14.14 26.30
N GLU A 23 -0.28 14.18 25.68
CA GLU A 23 0.99 13.90 26.37
C GLU A 23 1.24 14.86 27.53
N GLN A 24 0.90 16.14 27.36
CA GLN A 24 1.02 17.17 28.39
C GLN A 24 -0.15 17.19 29.40
N ARG A 25 -1.11 16.25 29.28
CA ARG A 25 -2.32 16.15 30.12
C ARG A 25 -3.11 17.47 30.20
N GLN A 26 -3.25 18.16 29.07
CA GLN A 26 -3.93 19.44 28.95
C GLN A 26 -5.39 19.31 28.49
N ASP A 27 -6.18 18.50 29.20
CA ASP A 27 -7.56 18.17 28.82
C ASP A 27 -8.45 19.42 28.69
N VAL A 28 -8.22 20.43 29.53
CA VAL A 28 -8.94 21.72 29.49
C VAL A 28 -8.74 22.44 28.16
N LEU A 29 -7.56 22.36 27.55
CA LEU A 29 -7.29 22.98 26.25
C LEU A 29 -7.92 22.20 25.11
N ILE A 30 -7.92 20.86 25.21
CA ILE A 30 -8.57 19.98 24.24
C ILE A 30 -10.07 20.29 24.18
N GLU A 31 -10.73 20.39 25.33
CA GLU A 31 -12.15 20.71 25.43
C GLU A 31 -12.44 22.15 24.96
N LYS A 32 -11.66 23.13 25.45
CA LYS A 32 -11.86 24.55 25.13
C LYS A 32 -11.83 24.84 23.62
N TYR A 33 -10.98 24.14 22.88
CA TYR A 33 -10.78 24.37 21.44
C TYR A 33 -11.38 23.27 20.55
N ASP A 34 -12.11 22.31 21.14
CA ASP A 34 -12.71 21.16 20.44
C ASP A 34 -11.72 20.43 19.51
N ILE A 35 -10.52 20.14 20.02
CA ILE A 35 -9.43 19.51 19.25
C ILE A 35 -9.55 17.96 19.31
N ASN A 36 -10.70 17.44 19.71
CA ASN A 36 -10.93 16.00 19.89
C ASN A 36 -10.67 15.19 18.62
N ALA A 37 -10.35 13.91 18.80
CA ALA A 37 -10.23 12.97 17.69
C ALA A 37 -11.58 12.85 16.96
N PHE A 38 -11.55 12.79 15.63
CA PHE A 38 -12.76 12.69 14.82
C PHE A 38 -12.72 11.46 13.92
N SER A 39 -13.90 10.95 13.59
CA SER A 39 -14.02 9.79 12.69
C SER A 39 -13.89 10.20 11.24
N ILE A 40 -13.08 9.48 10.49
CA ILE A 40 -12.93 9.62 9.04
C ILE A 40 -13.11 8.28 8.35
N GLN A 41 -13.77 8.30 7.19
CA GLN A 41 -13.88 7.14 6.30
C GLN A 41 -12.65 7.08 5.40
N VAL A 42 -11.88 6.00 5.51
CA VAL A 42 -10.64 5.80 4.76
C VAL A 42 -10.71 4.52 3.94
N GLN A 43 -9.89 4.42 2.90
CA GLN A 43 -9.75 3.17 2.17
C GLN A 43 -9.24 2.07 3.10
N SER A 44 -9.80 0.87 2.98
CA SER A 44 -9.35 -0.29 3.77
C SER A 44 -7.90 -0.66 3.46
N ILE A 45 -7.26 -1.33 4.42
CA ILE A 45 -5.85 -1.74 4.24
C ILE A 45 -5.70 -2.81 3.17
N GLU A 46 -6.70 -3.69 3.04
CA GLU A 46 -6.73 -4.75 2.02
C GLU A 46 -6.85 -4.16 0.62
N ARG A 47 -7.71 -3.14 0.46
CA ARG A 47 -7.80 -2.41 -0.80
C ARG A 47 -6.51 -1.65 -1.12
N THR A 48 -5.95 -0.96 -0.12
CA THR A 48 -4.69 -0.21 -0.28
C THR A 48 -3.57 -1.16 -0.74
N PHE A 49 -3.47 -2.33 -0.13
CA PHE A 49 -2.51 -3.38 -0.52
C PHE A 49 -2.65 -3.78 -1.99
N ILE A 50 -3.88 -4.05 -2.44
CA ILE A 50 -4.16 -4.43 -3.83
C ILE A 50 -3.80 -3.29 -4.80
N ASP A 51 -4.18 -2.05 -4.48
CA ASP A 51 -3.86 -0.89 -5.32
C ASP A 51 -2.34 -0.69 -5.48
N LYS A 52 -1.54 -0.95 -4.43
CA LYS A 52 -0.08 -0.86 -4.48
C LYS A 52 0.54 -1.96 -5.33
N LEU A 53 0.00 -3.18 -5.29
CA LEU A 53 0.44 -4.28 -6.17
C LEU A 53 0.16 -3.96 -7.64
N PHE A 54 -1.05 -3.54 -7.97
CA PHE A 54 -1.37 -3.14 -9.35
C PHE A 54 -0.52 -1.96 -9.81
N ALA A 55 -0.31 -0.94 -8.96
CA ALA A 55 0.54 0.19 -9.32
C ALA A 55 1.97 -0.25 -9.69
N LEU A 56 2.58 -1.16 -8.92
CA LEU A 56 3.91 -1.71 -9.24
C LEU A 56 3.93 -2.42 -10.60
N CYS A 57 2.93 -3.24 -10.89
CA CYS A 57 2.81 -3.91 -12.18
C CYS A 57 2.57 -2.92 -13.33
N ASP A 58 1.64 -1.97 -13.16
CA ASP A 58 1.34 -0.93 -14.14
C ASP A 58 2.59 -0.11 -14.48
N TYR A 59 3.32 0.37 -13.46
CA TYR A 59 4.55 1.12 -13.68
C TYR A 59 5.66 0.31 -14.33
N SER A 60 5.74 -0.99 -14.05
CA SER A 60 6.70 -1.87 -14.72
C SER A 60 6.38 -2.04 -16.22
N ILE A 61 5.10 -2.10 -16.58
CA ILE A 61 4.66 -2.19 -17.97
C ILE A 61 4.92 -0.86 -18.70
N ASP A 62 4.67 0.26 -18.02
CA ASP A 62 4.86 1.61 -18.55
C ASP A 62 6.33 2.06 -18.56
N GLY A 63 7.26 1.24 -18.05
CA GLY A 63 8.68 1.56 -17.94
C GLY A 63 9.00 2.71 -16.95
N LYS A 64 8.08 3.03 -16.04
CA LYS A 64 8.18 4.15 -15.09
C LYS A 64 8.75 3.71 -13.75
N TYR A 65 10.06 3.54 -13.69
CA TYR A 65 10.74 3.03 -12.49
C TYR A 65 11.12 4.11 -11.47
N THR A 66 11.17 5.38 -11.87
CA THR A 66 11.58 6.49 -11.01
C THR A 66 10.43 7.01 -10.13
N ARG A 67 10.70 7.24 -8.84
CA ARG A 67 9.78 7.68 -7.76
C ARG A 67 8.68 6.70 -7.37
N ASN A 68 8.67 5.50 -7.93
CA ASN A 68 7.60 4.51 -7.77
C ASN A 68 8.00 3.33 -6.86
N SER A 69 9.28 3.22 -6.49
CA SER A 69 9.77 2.22 -5.54
C SER A 69 9.14 2.31 -4.14
N ARG A 70 8.57 3.47 -3.78
CA ARG A 70 7.82 3.68 -2.53
C ARG A 70 6.67 2.69 -2.33
N HIS A 71 6.11 2.14 -3.40
CA HIS A 71 5.05 1.14 -3.30
C HIS A 71 5.55 -0.20 -2.74
N LEU A 72 6.82 -0.55 -2.99
CA LEU A 72 7.45 -1.71 -2.35
C LEU A 72 7.55 -1.49 -0.83
N TYR A 73 7.96 -0.30 -0.40
CA TYR A 73 7.99 0.07 1.02
C TYR A 73 6.59 0.04 1.64
N ASP A 74 5.59 0.65 0.99
CA ASP A 74 4.20 0.66 1.46
C ASP A 74 3.70 -0.79 1.67
N LEU A 75 3.96 -1.69 0.71
CA LEU A 75 3.58 -3.10 0.81
C LEU A 75 4.31 -3.84 1.95
N HIS A 76 5.60 -3.57 2.14
CA HIS A 76 6.34 -4.11 3.28
C HIS A 76 5.71 -3.70 4.60
N MET A 77 5.41 -2.41 4.78
CA MET A 77 4.82 -1.89 6.01
C MET A 77 3.42 -2.45 6.25
N ILE A 78 2.59 -2.49 5.20
CA ILE A 78 1.24 -3.08 5.28
C ILE A 78 1.33 -4.55 5.70
N TYR A 79 2.18 -5.34 5.05
CA TYR A 79 2.33 -6.75 5.36
C TYR A 79 2.90 -6.96 6.77
N LYS A 80 3.93 -6.20 7.16
CA LYS A 80 4.54 -6.28 8.50
C LYS A 80 3.51 -6.01 9.61
N MET A 81 2.68 -4.98 9.47
CA MET A 81 1.74 -4.56 10.50
C MET A 81 0.41 -5.31 10.47
N TYR A 82 -0.08 -5.67 9.28
CA TYR A 82 -1.44 -6.13 9.06
C TYR A 82 -1.53 -7.52 8.41
N LYS A 83 -0.44 -8.30 8.34
CA LYS A 83 -0.46 -9.67 7.78
C LYS A 83 -1.65 -10.53 8.25
N ASN A 84 -2.02 -10.42 9.53
CA ASN A 84 -3.09 -11.22 10.13
C ASN A 84 -4.50 -10.80 9.68
N ARG A 85 -4.67 -9.63 9.06
CA ARG A 85 -5.95 -9.19 8.47
C ARG A 85 -6.21 -9.86 7.12
N PHE A 86 -5.16 -10.31 6.43
CA PHE A 86 -5.30 -10.90 5.12
C PHE A 86 -5.78 -12.35 5.24
N ASN A 87 -6.94 -12.61 4.65
CA ASN A 87 -7.50 -13.95 4.49
C ASN A 87 -7.68 -14.19 2.98
N SER A 88 -7.10 -15.29 2.48
CA SER A 88 -7.15 -15.67 1.06
C SER A 88 -8.57 -15.72 0.50
N ASP A 89 -9.54 -16.21 1.28
CA ASP A 89 -10.94 -16.34 0.86
C ASP A 89 -11.63 -14.97 0.70
N LYS A 90 -11.15 -13.96 1.43
CA LYS A 90 -11.70 -12.59 1.37
C LYS A 90 -10.95 -11.69 0.39
N ILE A 91 -9.64 -11.83 0.31
CA ILE A 91 -8.81 -10.94 -0.52
C ILE A 91 -8.91 -11.30 -2.02
N ARG A 92 -9.06 -12.59 -2.36
CA ARG A 92 -9.14 -13.02 -3.77
C ARG A 92 -10.36 -12.42 -4.50
N PRO A 93 -11.59 -12.49 -3.95
CA PRO A 93 -12.72 -11.78 -4.54
C PRO A 93 -12.50 -10.27 -4.65
N LEU A 94 -11.77 -9.68 -3.68
CA LEU A 94 -11.48 -8.25 -3.70
C LEU A 94 -10.54 -7.88 -4.85
N PHE A 95 -9.52 -8.69 -5.17
CA PHE A 95 -8.66 -8.45 -6.34
C PHE A 95 -9.49 -8.31 -7.62
N LYS A 96 -10.48 -9.19 -7.82
CA LYS A 96 -11.37 -9.13 -8.99
C LYS A 96 -12.17 -7.82 -9.03
N GLN A 97 -12.84 -7.47 -7.94
CA GLN A 97 -13.64 -6.24 -7.88
C GLN A 97 -12.78 -4.98 -8.10
N VAL A 98 -11.56 -4.97 -7.55
CA VAL A 98 -10.62 -3.86 -7.75
C VAL A 98 -10.12 -3.81 -9.18
N ALA A 99 -9.84 -4.96 -9.80
CA ALA A 99 -9.46 -5.03 -11.21
C ALA A 99 -10.56 -4.47 -12.12
N GLU A 100 -11.81 -4.90 -11.93
CA GLU A 100 -12.98 -4.40 -12.66
C GLU A 100 -13.18 -2.88 -12.49
N GLU A 101 -12.88 -2.35 -11.30
CA GLU A 101 -12.93 -0.91 -11.06
C GLU A 101 -11.78 -0.19 -11.76
N ARG A 102 -10.55 -0.71 -11.66
CA ARG A 102 -9.35 -0.10 -12.25
C ARG A 102 -9.36 -0.16 -13.77
N SER A 103 -9.92 -1.19 -14.39
CA SER A 103 -9.99 -1.36 -15.85
C SER A 103 -10.78 -0.26 -16.56
N LYS A 104 -11.48 0.61 -15.82
CA LYS A 104 -12.12 1.83 -16.33
C LYS A 104 -11.13 2.98 -16.58
N SER A 105 -9.86 2.82 -16.19
CA SER A 105 -8.78 3.78 -16.40
C SER A 105 -7.85 3.32 -17.52
N ASP A 106 -7.42 4.23 -18.38
CA ASP A 106 -6.58 3.94 -19.55
C ASP A 106 -5.17 3.42 -19.19
N HIS A 107 -4.74 3.61 -17.94
CA HIS A 107 -3.40 3.23 -17.47
C HIS A 107 -3.39 1.99 -16.57
N ALA A 108 -4.50 1.26 -16.47
CA ALA A 108 -4.61 0.07 -15.62
C ALA A 108 -4.25 -1.22 -16.38
N TYR A 109 -3.03 -1.29 -16.91
CA TYR A 109 -2.55 -2.38 -17.76
C TYR A 109 -2.58 -3.75 -17.07
N SER A 110 -2.35 -3.79 -15.75
CA SER A 110 -2.32 -5.02 -14.94
C SER A 110 -3.69 -5.45 -14.41
N ALA A 111 -4.73 -4.63 -14.59
CA ALA A 111 -6.10 -4.90 -14.13
C ALA A 111 -6.98 -5.54 -15.22
N VAL A 112 -6.40 -6.00 -16.32
CA VAL A 112 -7.14 -6.61 -17.43
C VAL A 112 -7.38 -8.10 -17.21
N LYS A 113 -8.45 -8.63 -17.80
CA LYS A 113 -8.78 -10.05 -17.73
C LYS A 113 -7.64 -10.92 -18.27
N ASN A 114 -7.37 -12.04 -17.60
CA ASN A 114 -6.28 -12.99 -17.84
C ASN A 114 -4.87 -12.40 -17.65
N PHE A 115 -4.73 -11.22 -17.03
CA PHE A 115 -3.41 -10.67 -16.73
C PHE A 115 -2.68 -11.58 -15.72
N LYS A 116 -1.44 -11.95 -16.04
CA LYS A 116 -0.63 -12.85 -15.20
C LYS A 116 0.05 -12.12 -14.05
N LEU A 117 -0.76 -11.68 -13.08
CA LEU A 117 -0.30 -10.81 -11.99
C LEU A 117 0.90 -11.39 -11.24
N LEU A 118 0.81 -12.66 -10.81
CA LEU A 118 1.88 -13.30 -10.05
C LEU A 118 3.19 -13.42 -10.83
N GLU A 119 3.12 -13.70 -12.14
CA GLU A 119 4.28 -13.79 -13.02
C GLU A 119 4.97 -12.43 -13.15
N THR A 120 4.21 -11.36 -13.36
CA THR A 120 4.75 -10.00 -13.42
C THR A 120 5.38 -9.57 -12.09
N CYS A 121 4.75 -9.86 -10.95
CA CYS A 121 5.33 -9.59 -9.63
C CYS A 121 6.67 -10.31 -9.43
N ARG A 122 6.79 -11.57 -9.86
CA ARG A 122 8.05 -12.33 -9.81
C ARG A 122 9.12 -11.71 -10.70
N LYS A 123 8.76 -11.34 -11.93
CA LYS A 123 9.67 -10.70 -12.88
C LYS A 123 10.26 -9.40 -12.32
N LEU A 124 9.40 -8.55 -11.77
CA LEU A 124 9.76 -7.25 -11.18
C LEU A 124 10.83 -7.37 -10.10
N ILE A 125 10.72 -8.37 -9.23
CA ILE A 125 11.69 -8.62 -8.16
C ILE A 125 12.96 -9.31 -8.65
N ASN A 126 12.84 -10.26 -9.58
CA ASN A 126 14.00 -10.98 -10.11
C ASN A 126 14.93 -10.06 -10.91
N GLU A 127 14.36 -9.09 -11.62
CA GLU A 127 15.11 -8.14 -12.44
C GLU A 127 15.45 -6.84 -11.70
N ASP A 128 15.12 -6.74 -10.41
CA ASP A 128 15.44 -5.59 -9.53
C ASP A 128 15.05 -4.22 -10.10
N TYR A 129 13.91 -4.16 -10.80
CA TYR A 129 13.43 -2.98 -11.53
C TYR A 129 13.39 -1.68 -10.72
N PHE A 130 13.07 -1.78 -9.43
CA PHE A 130 12.93 -0.62 -8.54
C PHE A 130 14.13 -0.41 -7.61
N LYS A 131 15.19 -1.23 -7.71
CA LYS A 131 16.34 -1.15 -6.78
C LYS A 131 17.05 0.20 -6.85
N ALA A 132 17.42 0.61 -8.06
CA ALA A 132 18.10 1.89 -8.29
C ALA A 132 17.26 3.09 -7.79
N ASP A 133 15.94 3.03 -7.99
CA ASP A 133 15.02 4.07 -7.50
C ASP A 133 14.90 4.07 -5.97
N TYR A 134 14.81 2.88 -5.36
CA TYR A 134 14.68 2.74 -3.91
C TYR A 134 15.93 3.24 -3.18
N GLU A 135 17.10 2.86 -3.67
CA GLU A 135 18.40 3.23 -3.08
C GLU A 135 18.78 4.70 -3.39
N GLY A 136 18.36 5.22 -4.56
CA GLY A 136 18.64 6.58 -4.98
C GLY A 136 17.69 7.65 -4.42
N THR A 137 16.56 7.26 -3.83
CA THR A 137 15.53 8.20 -3.36
C THR A 137 15.53 8.34 -1.83
N SER A 138 15.89 9.53 -1.34
CA SER A 138 15.86 9.86 0.10
C SER A 138 14.46 9.89 0.73
N ASN A 139 13.40 9.92 -0.10
CA ASN A 139 12.01 10.14 0.32
C ASN A 139 11.14 8.88 0.32
N VAL A 140 11.72 7.68 0.22
CA VAL A 140 10.92 6.44 0.26
C VAL A 140 10.35 6.19 1.66
N GLN A 141 11.03 6.66 2.71
CA GLN A 141 10.78 6.28 4.11
C GLN A 141 10.46 7.49 5.01
N LEU A 142 9.54 8.35 4.57
CA LEU A 142 9.27 9.68 5.14
C LEU A 142 8.96 9.74 6.65
N PHE A 143 8.61 8.62 7.29
CA PHE A 143 8.15 8.59 8.68
C PHE A 143 8.92 7.62 9.58
N LEU A 144 10.05 7.07 9.12
CA LEU A 144 10.93 6.32 10.01
C LEU A 144 12.00 7.26 10.59
N PRO A 145 12.37 7.08 11.87
CA PRO A 145 13.56 7.71 12.40
C PRO A 145 14.75 7.39 11.49
N SER A 146 15.54 8.41 11.17
CA SER A 146 16.73 8.32 10.29
C SER A 146 17.73 7.23 10.71
N ASP A 147 17.62 6.74 11.94
CA ASP A 147 18.57 5.82 12.59
C ASP A 147 18.32 4.33 12.26
N SER A 148 17.25 3.97 11.55
CA SER A 148 17.04 2.58 11.09
C SER A 148 16.26 2.51 9.76
N PRO A 149 16.90 2.88 8.62
CA PRO A 149 16.27 2.76 7.32
C PRO A 149 16.06 1.29 6.93
N ILE A 150 14.90 0.99 6.37
CA ILE A 150 14.58 -0.31 5.80
C ILE A 150 15.27 -0.42 4.44
N SER A 151 16.26 -1.31 4.33
CA SER A 151 16.99 -1.53 3.09
C SER A 151 16.10 -2.13 2.00
N TYR A 152 16.50 -1.94 0.73
CA TYR A 152 15.82 -2.57 -0.41
C TYR A 152 15.75 -4.09 -0.26
N GLU A 153 16.81 -4.74 0.24
CA GLU A 153 16.83 -6.18 0.47
C GLU A 153 15.77 -6.65 1.48
N ILE A 154 15.50 -5.88 2.54
CA ILE A 154 14.42 -6.21 3.50
C ILE A 154 13.06 -6.15 2.79
N VAL A 155 12.83 -5.10 2.02
CA VAL A 155 11.57 -4.91 1.29
C VAL A 155 11.40 -5.98 0.21
N LYS A 156 12.46 -6.29 -0.54
CA LYS A 156 12.51 -7.36 -1.55
C LYS A 156 12.12 -8.71 -0.93
N ASN A 157 12.77 -9.08 0.17
CA ASN A 157 12.45 -10.31 0.91
C ASN A 157 11.01 -10.32 1.44
N SER A 158 10.49 -9.18 1.87
CA SER A 158 9.09 -9.05 2.26
C SER A 158 8.14 -9.26 1.09
N PHE A 159 8.47 -8.73 -0.09
CA PHE A 159 7.65 -8.89 -1.29
C PHE A 159 7.68 -10.32 -1.81
N ILE A 160 8.82 -11.01 -1.74
CA ILE A 160 8.92 -12.46 -2.02
C ILE A 160 7.96 -13.23 -1.11
N LYS A 161 7.97 -12.97 0.20
CA LYS A 161 7.03 -13.59 1.15
C LYS A 161 5.57 -13.31 0.80
N ILE A 162 5.25 -12.09 0.33
CA ILE A 162 3.90 -11.74 -0.13
C ILE A 162 3.49 -12.60 -1.35
N ILE A 163 4.36 -12.71 -2.36
CA ILE A 163 4.11 -13.54 -3.56
C ILE A 163 3.91 -15.01 -3.17
N GLU A 164 4.71 -15.52 -2.25
CA GLU A 164 4.69 -16.93 -1.82
C GLU A 164 3.55 -17.25 -0.84
N SER A 165 2.96 -16.24 -0.20
CA SER A 165 1.88 -16.42 0.79
C SER A 165 0.56 -16.97 0.22
N GLY A 166 0.39 -16.99 -1.11
CA GLY A 166 -0.86 -17.38 -1.76
C GLY A 166 -1.96 -16.32 -1.74
N LEU A 167 -1.67 -15.11 -1.23
CA LEU A 167 -2.57 -13.96 -1.22
C LEU A 167 -2.76 -13.34 -2.61
N VAL A 168 -1.70 -13.31 -3.42
CA VAL A 168 -1.71 -12.74 -4.76
C VAL A 168 -2.25 -13.78 -5.76
N PRO A 169 -3.29 -13.47 -6.54
CA PRO A 169 -3.82 -14.40 -7.52
C PRO A 169 -2.84 -14.63 -8.67
N VAL A 170 -2.87 -15.84 -9.25
CA VAL A 170 -2.00 -16.19 -10.38
C VAL A 170 -2.33 -15.35 -11.60
N VAL A 171 -3.63 -15.22 -11.88
CA VAL A 171 -4.20 -14.43 -12.96
C VAL A 171 -5.36 -13.57 -12.44
N ILE A 172 -5.66 -12.48 -13.13
CA ILE A 172 -6.88 -11.68 -12.90
C ILE A 172 -8.04 -12.29 -13.70
N ASP A 173 -9.08 -12.74 -13.00
CA ASP A 173 -10.26 -13.43 -13.56
C ASP A 173 -11.40 -12.50 -13.98
#